data_AF-A0A9E0M6T2-F1
#
_entry.id   AF-A0A9E0M6T2-F1
#
_cell.length_a   1.000
_cell.length_b   1.000
_cell.length_c   1.000
_cell.angle_alpha   90.00
_cell.angle_beta   90.00
_cell.angle_gamma   90.00
#
_symmetry.space_group_name_H-M   'P 1'
#
loop_
_entity.id
_entity.type
_entity.pdbx_description
1 polymer ?
#
loop_
_entity_poly.entity_id
_entity_poly.type
_entity_poly.pdbx_seq_one_letter_code
_entity_poly.pdbx_strand_id
1 'polypeptide(L)'
;MSDPKDTKRIAVVGAGIAGAACAASLQQAGVQVTLFDKSRGVGGRMSTRRAAWAGEGGNECTVEFDHGAQAITARQPRFRALLARAEAAGAVAHWQHRVHAEWPAAAVREAWVATPGMPALVRHLARDVPLRLAQAVQRLHRTAEGWQLVLAGGELAGPFDQVMLALPPAQAAVLLAGH
;
A
#
# COMPACT_ATOMS: atom_id res chain seq x y z
N MET A 1 -12.92 -15.01 26.30
CA MET A 1 -11.55 -14.50 26.07
C MET A 1 -10.82 -15.57 25.29
N SER A 2 -10.42 -15.29 24.05
CA SER A 2 -9.66 -16.25 23.23
C SER A 2 -8.24 -16.37 23.78
N ASP A 3 -7.72 -17.60 23.85
CA ASP A 3 -6.37 -17.90 24.32
C ASP A 3 -5.34 -17.22 23.40
N PRO A 4 -4.20 -16.69 23.88
CA PRO A 4 -3.19 -16.06 23.02
C PRO A 4 -2.67 -16.97 21.89
N LYS A 5 -2.83 -18.29 22.06
CA LYS A 5 -2.51 -19.32 21.07
C LYS A 5 -3.49 -19.43 19.89
N ASP A 6 -4.68 -18.82 19.95
CA ASP A 6 -5.71 -18.90 18.90
C ASP A 6 -5.70 -17.71 17.92
N THR A 7 -4.86 -16.71 18.15
CA THR A 7 -4.85 -15.54 17.26
C THR A 7 -4.15 -15.87 15.94
N LYS A 8 -4.93 -15.99 14.86
CA LYS A 8 -4.40 -16.24 13.51
C LYS A 8 -3.36 -15.19 13.13
N ARG A 9 -2.25 -15.65 12.53
CA ARG A 9 -1.16 -14.86 11.99
C ARG A 9 -1.20 -14.89 10.47
N ILE A 10 -1.37 -13.72 9.84
CA ILE A 10 -1.46 -13.60 8.39
C ILE A 10 -0.34 -12.68 7.87
N ALA A 11 0.38 -13.15 6.86
CA ALA A 11 1.26 -12.29 6.07
C ALA A 11 0.48 -11.68 4.90
N VAL A 12 0.61 -10.37 4.69
CA VAL A 12 0.12 -9.69 3.48
C VAL A 12 1.33 -9.22 2.69
N VAL A 13 1.43 -9.59 1.41
CA VAL A 13 2.55 -9.23 0.54
C VAL A 13 2.10 -8.17 -0.46
N GLY A 14 2.67 -6.96 -0.35
CA GLY A 14 2.40 -5.79 -1.17
C GLY A 14 1.73 -4.66 -0.37
N ALA A 15 2.49 -3.62 -0.02
CA ALA A 15 2.01 -2.42 0.67
C ALA A 15 1.49 -1.35 -0.30
N GLY A 16 0.68 -1.78 -1.28
CA GLY A 16 -0.20 -0.90 -2.05
C GLY A 16 -1.55 -0.71 -1.35
N ILE A 17 -2.46 0.05 -1.98
CA ILE A 17 -3.81 0.33 -1.43
C ILE A 17 -4.59 -0.94 -1.06
N ALA A 18 -4.50 -2.00 -1.88
CA ALA A 18 -5.19 -3.26 -1.63
C ALA A 18 -4.64 -3.99 -0.41
N GLY A 19 -3.31 -4.12 -0.28
CA GLY A 19 -2.69 -4.79 0.86
C GLY A 19 -2.85 -4.00 2.15
N ALA A 20 -2.74 -2.68 2.12
CA ALA A 20 -3.01 -1.83 3.29
C ALA A 20 -4.47 -1.93 3.75
N ALA A 21 -5.44 -1.88 2.83
CA ALA A 21 -6.85 -2.05 3.16
C ALA A 21 -7.15 -3.46 3.72
N CYS A 22 -6.56 -4.50 3.13
CA CYS A 22 -6.66 -5.88 3.61
C CYS A 22 -6.10 -6.01 5.03
N ALA A 23 -4.88 -5.55 5.25
CA ALA A 23 -4.21 -5.63 6.55
C ALA A 23 -4.96 -4.84 7.62
N ALA A 24 -5.40 -3.62 7.32
CA ALA A 24 -6.21 -2.83 8.25
C ALA A 24 -7.51 -3.54 8.64
N SER A 25 -8.19 -4.16 7.67
CA SER A 25 -9.44 -4.90 7.92
C SER A 25 -9.21 -6.15 8.78
N LEU A 26 -8.13 -6.89 8.51
CA LEU A 26 -7.73 -8.06 9.30
C LEU A 26 -7.37 -7.67 10.74
N GLN A 27 -6.60 -6.61 10.91
CA GLN A 27 -6.23 -6.10 12.23
C GLN A 27 -7.44 -5.64 13.03
N GLN A 28 -8.39 -4.94 12.41
CA GLN A 28 -9.65 -4.54 13.04
C GLN A 28 -10.50 -5.74 13.46
N ALA A 29 -10.37 -6.87 12.78
CA ALA A 29 -11.00 -8.13 13.15
C ALA A 29 -10.22 -8.92 14.22
N GLY A 30 -9.15 -8.37 14.80
CA GLY A 30 -8.34 -8.99 15.84
C GLY A 30 -7.33 -10.02 15.33
N VAL A 31 -7.06 -10.08 14.02
CA VAL A 31 -6.05 -10.97 13.43
C VAL A 31 -4.66 -10.34 13.55
N GLN A 32 -3.66 -11.13 13.91
CA GLN A 32 -2.26 -10.69 13.86
C GLN A 32 -1.82 -10.65 12.40
N VAL A 33 -1.51 -9.46 11.90
CA VAL A 33 -1.14 -9.26 10.51
C VAL A 33 0.22 -8.59 10.40
N THR A 34 1.04 -9.07 9.46
CA THR A 34 2.30 -8.42 9.08
C THR A 34 2.25 -8.11 7.59
N LEU A 35 2.42 -6.84 7.23
CA LEU A 35 2.46 -6.36 5.85
C LEU A 35 3.91 -6.26 5.37
N PHE A 36 4.19 -6.79 4.19
CA PHE A 36 5.53 -6.79 3.57
C PHE A 36 5.52 -6.01 2.26
N ASP A 37 6.60 -5.28 1.98
CA ASP A 37 6.84 -4.72 0.64
C ASP A 37 8.34 -4.72 0.31
N LYS A 38 8.66 -5.00 -0.94
CA LYS A 38 10.05 -4.93 -1.46
C LYS A 38 10.59 -3.50 -1.53
N SER A 39 9.71 -2.51 -1.58
CA SER A 39 10.04 -1.10 -1.74
C SER A 39 10.42 -0.48 -0.40
N ARG A 40 11.18 0.62 -0.44
CA ARG A 40 11.54 1.40 0.76
C ARG A 40 10.38 2.20 1.37
N GLY A 41 9.22 2.20 0.73
CA GLY A 41 8.05 2.96 1.14
C GLY A 41 6.76 2.31 0.62
N VAL A 42 5.63 2.70 1.23
CA VAL A 42 4.30 2.24 0.83
C VAL A 42 3.78 2.97 -0.40
N GLY A 43 2.67 2.50 -0.95
CA GLY A 43 1.90 3.18 -1.99
C GLY A 43 1.81 2.36 -3.27
N GLY A 44 2.86 1.62 -3.63
CA GLY A 44 2.92 0.88 -4.88
C GLY A 44 2.68 1.81 -6.07
N ARG A 45 1.58 1.62 -6.79
CA ARG A 45 1.17 2.51 -7.91
C ARG A 45 0.59 3.85 -7.47
N MET A 46 0.45 4.10 -6.17
CA MET A 46 0.13 5.41 -5.60
C MET A 46 1.38 6.09 -5.04
N SER A 47 2.57 5.81 -5.60
CA SER A 47 3.83 6.33 -5.07
C SER A 47 4.20 7.73 -5.58
N THR A 48 4.67 8.57 -4.66
CA THR A 48 5.35 9.84 -4.97
C THR A 48 6.84 9.57 -5.18
N ARG A 49 7.43 10.20 -6.20
CA ARG A 49 8.89 10.24 -6.42
C ARG A 49 9.43 11.56 -5.89
N ARG A 50 10.62 11.51 -5.31
CA ARG A 50 11.42 12.69 -4.98
C ARG A 50 12.65 12.71 -5.88
N ALA A 51 12.92 13.85 -6.50
CA ALA A 51 14.14 14.08 -7.27
C ALA A 51 14.84 15.32 -6.72
N ALA A 52 16.18 15.24 -6.62
CA ALA A 52 17.02 16.34 -6.19
C ALA A 52 18.07 16.63 -7.26
N TRP A 53 18.37 17.91 -7.51
CA TRP A 53 19.41 18.35 -8.43
C TRP A 53 20.01 19.68 -7.96
N ALA A 54 21.21 20.02 -8.45
CA ALA A 54 21.79 21.34 -8.22
C ALA A 54 21.16 22.36 -9.20
N GLY A 55 20.49 23.38 -8.66
CA GLY A 55 19.98 24.51 -9.43
C GLY A 55 21.07 25.49 -9.83
N GLU A 56 20.67 26.54 -10.57
CA GLU A 56 21.57 27.65 -10.89
C GLU A 56 22.09 28.29 -9.59
N GLY A 57 23.41 28.50 -9.51
CA GLY A 57 24.08 28.99 -8.30
C GLY A 57 24.43 27.91 -7.26
N GLY A 58 24.23 26.62 -7.55
CA GLY A 58 24.66 25.52 -6.67
C GLY A 58 23.69 25.19 -5.54
N ASN A 59 22.52 25.82 -5.49
CA ASN A 59 21.48 25.53 -4.51
C ASN A 59 20.85 24.15 -4.77
N GLU A 60 20.63 23.34 -3.73
CA GLU A 60 19.91 22.08 -3.87
C GLU A 60 18.43 22.33 -4.13
N CYS A 61 17.94 21.85 -5.27
CA CYS A 61 16.52 21.87 -5.63
C CYS A 61 15.95 20.47 -5.41
N THR A 62 14.78 20.38 -4.78
CA THR A 62 14.04 19.12 -4.62
C THR A 62 12.63 19.28 -5.16
N VAL A 63 12.15 18.28 -5.89
CA VAL A 63 10.76 18.19 -6.34
C VAL A 63 10.15 16.85 -5.92
N GLU A 64 8.86 16.88 -5.61
CA GLU A 64 8.05 15.69 -5.40
C GLU A 64 6.94 15.64 -6.44
N PHE A 65 6.72 14.46 -7.02
CA PHE A 65 5.66 14.26 -8.00
C PHE A 65 5.05 12.86 -7.95
N ASP A 66 3.74 12.79 -8.12
CA ASP A 66 2.98 11.54 -8.17
C ASP A 66 3.04 10.94 -9.58
N HIS A 67 3.96 9.99 -9.77
CA HIS A 67 4.21 9.35 -11.07
C HIS A 67 3.26 8.19 -11.40
N GLY A 68 2.38 7.82 -10.47
CA GLY A 68 1.43 6.71 -10.62
C GLY A 68 -0.01 7.21 -10.74
N ALA A 69 -0.85 6.84 -9.79
CA ALA A 69 -2.20 7.40 -9.70
C ALA A 69 -2.14 8.91 -9.46
N GLN A 70 -2.80 9.69 -10.29
CA GLN A 70 -2.80 11.16 -10.21
C GLN A 70 -4.04 11.74 -9.51
N ALA A 71 -5.12 10.95 -9.45
CA ALA A 71 -6.36 11.32 -8.78
C ALA A 71 -7.09 10.06 -8.33
N ILE A 72 -7.92 10.22 -7.30
CA ILE A 72 -8.84 9.20 -6.81
C ILE A 72 -10.25 9.64 -7.19
N THR A 73 -11.05 8.73 -7.73
CA THR A 73 -12.50 8.92 -7.88
C THR A 73 -13.22 7.82 -7.11
N ALA A 74 -14.39 8.14 -6.57
CA ALA A 74 -15.16 7.21 -5.76
C ALA A 74 -16.59 7.08 -6.28
N ARG A 75 -16.95 5.86 -6.71
CA ARG A 75 -18.31 5.53 -7.14
C ARG A 75 -19.07 4.72 -6.08
N GLN A 76 -18.35 3.84 -5.38
CA GLN A 76 -18.94 2.91 -4.43
C GLN A 76 -19.12 3.55 -3.04
N PRO A 77 -20.28 3.37 -2.38
CA PRO A 77 -20.55 3.97 -1.06
C PRO A 77 -19.50 3.62 0.01
N ARG A 78 -19.06 2.35 0.05
CA ARG A 78 -18.04 1.90 1.01
C ARG A 78 -16.70 2.62 0.82
N PHE A 79 -16.31 2.88 -0.43
CA PHE A 79 -15.08 3.60 -0.72
C PHE A 79 -15.22 5.11 -0.45
N ARG A 80 -16.39 5.71 -0.74
CA ARG A 80 -16.70 7.09 -0.34
C ARG A 80 -16.57 7.29 1.17
N ALA A 81 -17.13 6.37 1.97
CA ALA A 81 -17.02 6.41 3.43
C ALA A 81 -15.56 6.24 3.92
N LEU A 82 -14.74 5.45 3.21
CA LEU A 82 -13.31 5.36 3.48
C LEU A 82 -12.61 6.69 3.21
N LEU A 83 -12.87 7.33 2.06
CA LEU A 83 -12.28 8.63 1.73
C LEU A 83 -12.71 9.73 2.70
N ALA A 84 -13.99 9.77 3.09
CA ALA A 84 -14.48 10.76 4.06
C ALA A 84 -13.76 10.64 5.42
N ARG A 85 -13.51 9.41 5.90
CA ARG A 85 -12.71 9.20 7.13
C ARG A 85 -11.25 9.60 6.94
N ALA A 86 -10.67 9.30 5.78
CA ALA A 86 -9.29 9.68 5.47
C ALA A 86 -9.14 11.21 5.34
N GLU A 87 -10.15 11.88 4.80
CA GLU A 87 -10.22 13.34 4.67
C GLU A 87 -10.38 14.02 6.03
N ALA A 88 -11.26 13.51 6.90
CA ALA A 88 -11.36 13.97 8.29
C ALA A 88 -10.03 13.80 9.06
N ALA A 89 -9.20 12.83 8.65
CA ALA A 89 -7.87 12.60 9.21
C ALA A 89 -6.74 13.35 8.46
N GLY A 90 -7.06 14.18 7.47
CA GLY A 90 -6.08 14.97 6.70
C GLY A 90 -5.22 14.16 5.72
N ALA A 91 -5.52 12.88 5.50
CA ALA A 91 -4.78 12.01 4.59
C ALA A 91 -5.22 12.15 3.12
N VAL A 92 -6.41 12.74 2.90
CA VAL A 92 -7.03 12.96 1.59
C VAL A 92 -7.67 14.33 1.58
N ALA A 93 -7.71 14.98 0.41
CA ALA A 93 -8.40 16.23 0.19
C ALA A 93 -9.16 16.20 -1.15
N HIS A 94 -10.30 16.87 -1.21
CA HIS A 94 -10.97 17.18 -2.47
C HIS A 94 -10.03 17.98 -3.41
N TRP A 95 -9.91 17.54 -4.66
CA TRP A 95 -9.04 18.17 -5.64
C TRP A 95 -9.82 19.14 -6.54
N GLN A 96 -9.70 20.44 -6.23
CA GLN A 96 -10.25 21.52 -7.05
C GLN A 96 -9.32 21.82 -8.23
N HIS A 97 -9.47 21.06 -9.31
CA HIS A 97 -8.63 21.19 -10.50
C HIS A 97 -9.34 21.97 -11.61
N ARG A 98 -8.56 22.75 -12.36
CA ARG A 98 -9.00 23.40 -13.59
C ARG A 98 -8.44 22.60 -14.75
N VAL A 99 -9.30 21.83 -15.42
CA VAL A 99 -8.92 21.15 -16.66
C VAL A 99 -9.09 22.15 -17.81
N HIS A 100 -8.02 22.46 -18.52
CA HIS A 100 -8.09 23.12 -19.82
C HIS A 100 -8.13 22.02 -20.87
N ALA A 101 -9.25 21.81 -21.56
CA ALA A 101 -9.40 20.69 -22.48
C ALA A 101 -9.99 21.09 -23.85
N GLU A 102 -9.22 20.80 -24.90
CA GLU A 102 -9.71 20.24 -26.19
C GLU A 102 -9.57 18.69 -26.20
N TRP A 103 -9.60 18.05 -25.02
CA TRP A 103 -9.53 16.59 -24.89
C TRP A 103 -10.93 16.00 -24.64
N PRO A 104 -11.36 14.95 -25.37
CA PRO A 104 -12.68 14.35 -25.17
C PRO A 104 -12.64 13.42 -23.96
N ALA A 105 -12.67 13.99 -22.76
CA ALA A 105 -12.85 13.22 -21.54
C ALA A 105 -13.75 14.01 -20.60
N ALA A 106 -14.92 13.43 -20.30
CA ALA A 106 -15.85 13.94 -19.30
C ALA A 106 -15.06 14.43 -18.08
N ALA A 107 -15.10 15.75 -17.84
CA ALA A 107 -14.43 16.39 -16.72
C ALA A 107 -14.67 15.54 -15.47
N VAL A 108 -13.59 15.09 -14.82
CA VAL A 108 -13.70 14.39 -13.54
C VAL A 108 -14.18 15.42 -12.54
N ARG A 109 -15.49 15.65 -12.45
CA ARG A 109 -16.05 16.76 -11.67
C ARG A 109 -15.77 16.62 -10.17
N GLU A 110 -15.58 15.39 -9.70
CA GLU A 110 -15.29 15.06 -8.30
C GLU A 110 -14.09 14.12 -8.24
N ALA A 111 -12.97 14.65 -7.75
CA ALA A 111 -11.74 13.91 -7.54
C ALA A 111 -11.16 14.25 -6.17
N TRP A 112 -10.34 13.34 -5.66
CA TRP A 112 -9.52 13.54 -4.48
C TRP A 112 -8.06 13.27 -4.79
N VAL A 113 -7.19 13.90 -4.02
CA VAL A 113 -5.76 13.57 -3.94
C VAL A 113 -5.43 13.24 -2.49
N ALA A 114 -4.44 12.37 -2.28
CA ALA A 114 -3.93 12.14 -0.93
C ALA A 114 -2.83 13.17 -0.63
N THR A 115 -2.82 13.67 0.60
CA THR A 115 -1.98 14.80 1.02
C THR A 115 -1.04 14.35 2.14
N PRO A 116 0.26 14.69 2.10
CA PRO A 116 0.93 15.61 1.18
C PRO A 116 1.34 15.02 -0.18
N GLY A 117 1.08 13.74 -0.42
CA GLY A 117 1.33 13.08 -1.71
C GLY A 117 0.61 11.73 -1.75
N MET A 118 0.51 11.09 -2.92
CA MET A 118 -0.39 9.94 -3.07
C MET A 118 -0.22 8.76 -2.09
N PRO A 119 0.98 8.44 -1.55
CA PRO A 119 1.14 7.40 -0.55
C PRO A 119 0.42 7.69 0.77
N ALA A 120 0.02 8.93 1.04
CA ALA A 120 -0.55 9.33 2.33
C ALA A 120 -1.80 8.54 2.69
N LEU A 121 -2.67 8.23 1.72
CA LEU A 121 -3.83 7.37 1.95
C LEU A 121 -3.40 5.94 2.36
N VAL A 122 -2.37 5.38 1.72
CA VAL A 122 -1.87 4.05 2.06
C VAL A 122 -1.21 4.03 3.43
N ARG A 123 -0.45 5.08 3.78
CA ARG A 123 0.12 5.26 5.13
C ARG A 123 -0.99 5.35 6.19
N HIS A 124 -2.05 6.11 5.91
CA HIS A 124 -3.18 6.24 6.81
C HIS A 124 -3.86 4.89 7.08
N LEU A 125 -4.06 4.06 6.05
CA LEU A 125 -4.66 2.74 6.22
C LEU A 125 -3.73 1.76 6.97
N ALA A 126 -2.42 1.84 6.72
CA ALA A 126 -1.43 0.94 7.32
C ALA A 126 -0.87 1.44 8.68
N ARG A 127 -1.39 2.55 9.24
CA ARG A 127 -0.78 3.27 10.38
C ARG A 127 -0.51 2.40 11.61
N ASP A 128 -1.40 1.45 11.90
CA ASP A 128 -1.34 0.62 13.10
C ASP A 128 -0.93 -0.83 12.75
N VAL A 129 -0.67 -1.12 11.47
CA VAL A 129 -0.30 -2.44 10.96
C VAL A 129 1.21 -2.65 11.05
N PRO A 130 1.70 -3.74 11.67
CA PRO A 130 3.11 -4.13 11.58
C PRO A 130 3.58 -4.22 10.13
N LEU A 131 4.53 -3.36 9.76
CA LEU A 131 4.98 -3.16 8.37
C LEU A 131 6.48 -3.42 8.23
N ARG A 132 6.85 -4.29 7.28
CA ARG A 132 8.23 -4.62 6.92
C ARG A 132 8.52 -4.18 5.49
N LEU A 133 9.18 -3.03 5.36
CA LEU A 133 9.62 -2.44 4.08
C LEU A 133 11.04 -2.87 3.70
N ALA A 134 11.40 -2.69 2.44
CA ALA A 134 12.66 -3.17 1.87
C ALA A 134 12.89 -4.68 2.07
N GLN A 135 11.80 -5.45 2.17
CA GLN A 135 11.79 -6.88 2.40
C GLN A 135 11.07 -7.57 1.23
N ALA A 136 11.83 -7.87 0.17
CA ALA A 136 11.26 -8.56 -0.98
C ALA A 136 11.00 -10.02 -0.63
N VAL A 137 9.75 -10.45 -0.64
CA VAL A 137 9.39 -11.87 -0.56
C VAL A 137 9.75 -12.52 -1.88
N GLN A 138 10.64 -13.51 -1.85
CA GLN A 138 11.17 -14.20 -3.03
C GLN A 138 10.54 -15.57 -3.24
N ARG A 139 10.18 -16.26 -2.15
CA ARG A 139 9.52 -17.57 -2.17
C ARG A 139 8.59 -17.72 -0.97
N LEU A 140 7.57 -18.56 -1.09
CA LEU A 140 6.81 -19.06 0.06
C LEU A 140 7.10 -20.55 0.20
N HIS A 141 7.27 -21.00 1.44
CA HIS A 141 7.52 -22.38 1.78
C HIS A 141 6.48 -22.82 2.82
N ARG A 142 5.78 -23.92 2.57
CA ARG A 142 4.80 -24.45 3.51
C ARG A 142 5.45 -25.53 4.38
N THR A 143 5.48 -25.32 5.68
CA THR A 143 5.96 -26.28 6.69
C THR A 143 4.77 -26.88 7.45
N ALA A 144 5.06 -27.81 8.38
CA ALA A 144 4.04 -28.36 9.27
C ALA A 144 3.45 -27.29 10.22
N GLU A 145 4.24 -26.26 10.55
CA GLU A 145 3.89 -25.17 11.46
C GLU A 145 3.21 -23.98 10.76
N GLY A 146 3.19 -23.95 9.43
CA GLY A 146 2.54 -22.91 8.63
C GLY A 146 3.38 -22.44 7.43
N TRP A 147 3.05 -21.28 6.91
CA TRP A 147 3.78 -20.63 5.82
C TRP A 147 5.00 -19.86 6.33
N GLN A 148 6.14 -20.06 5.68
CA GLN A 148 7.34 -19.26 5.84
C GLN A 148 7.58 -18.45 4.56
N LEU A 149 7.84 -17.15 4.72
CA LEU A 149 8.25 -16.25 3.66
C LEU A 149 9.77 -16.23 3.61
N VAL A 150 10.35 -16.55 2.45
CA VAL A 150 11.78 -16.37 2.19
C VAL A 150 11.98 -14.95 1.66
N LEU A 151 12.66 -14.11 2.45
CA LEU A 151 12.94 -12.73 2.11
C LEU A 151 14.26 -12.60 1.34
N ALA A 152 14.45 -11.49 0.65
CA ALA A 152 15.72 -11.16 0.02
C ALA A 152 16.85 -11.15 1.06
N GLY A 153 17.96 -11.81 0.75
CA GLY A 153 19.05 -12.06 1.70
C GLY A 153 18.92 -13.36 2.49
N GLY A 154 17.85 -14.14 2.27
CA GLY A 154 17.68 -15.48 2.84
C GLY A 154 17.04 -15.51 4.23
N GLU A 155 16.70 -14.37 4.81
CA GLU A 155 15.94 -14.30 6.07
C GLU A 155 14.58 -14.99 5.90
N LEU A 156 14.14 -15.72 6.93
CA LEU A 156 12.83 -16.34 6.98
C LEU A 156 11.89 -15.54 7.90
N ALA A 157 10.68 -15.29 7.44
CA ALA A 157 9.61 -14.71 8.27
C ALA A 157 8.44 -15.68 8.41
N GLY A 158 7.95 -15.88 9.63
CA GLY A 158 6.84 -16.76 9.96
C GLY A 158 7.08 -17.56 11.24
N PRO A 159 6.32 -18.66 11.47
CA PRO A 159 5.29 -19.18 10.58
C PRO A 159 4.02 -18.30 10.58
N PHE A 160 3.32 -18.29 9.45
CA PHE A 160 2.00 -17.67 9.27
C PHE A 160 0.96 -18.74 8.94
N ASP A 161 -0.28 -18.56 9.39
CA ASP A 161 -1.37 -19.47 9.06
C ASP A 161 -1.80 -19.31 7.59
N GLN A 162 -1.72 -18.07 7.08
CA GLN A 162 -2.06 -17.74 5.70
C GLN A 162 -1.17 -16.63 5.13
N VAL A 163 -1.08 -16.60 3.80
CA VAL A 163 -0.40 -15.55 3.04
C VAL A 163 -1.37 -14.95 2.03
N MET A 164 -1.59 -13.64 2.12
CA MET A 164 -2.40 -12.87 1.17
C MET A 164 -1.47 -12.15 0.18
N LEU A 165 -1.62 -12.43 -1.11
CA LEU A 165 -0.85 -11.78 -2.16
C LEU A 165 -1.61 -10.57 -2.73
N ALA A 166 -1.18 -9.37 -2.39
CA ALA A 166 -1.72 -8.10 -2.86
C ALA A 166 -0.78 -7.43 -3.91
N LEU A 167 -0.29 -8.26 -4.83
CA LEU A 167 0.68 -7.89 -5.87
C LEU A 167 0.03 -7.86 -7.27
N PRO A 168 0.62 -7.17 -8.26
CA PRO A 168 0.24 -7.36 -9.66
C PRO A 168 0.32 -8.86 -10.07
N PRO A 169 -0.58 -9.36 -10.95
CA PRO A 169 -0.67 -10.79 -11.27
C PRO A 169 0.65 -11.43 -11.69
N ALA A 170 1.44 -10.77 -12.53
CA ALA A 170 2.74 -11.29 -12.98
C ALA A 170 3.74 -11.49 -11.82
N GLN A 171 3.69 -10.63 -10.80
CA GLN A 171 4.55 -10.77 -9.61
C GLN A 171 4.03 -11.85 -8.65
N ALA A 172 2.69 -11.96 -8.51
CA ALA A 172 2.09 -13.02 -7.72
C ALA A 172 2.34 -14.42 -8.31
N ALA A 173 2.29 -14.55 -9.64
CA ALA A 173 2.54 -15.81 -10.34
C ALA A 173 3.93 -16.39 -10.05
N VAL A 174 4.97 -15.54 -9.94
CA VAL A 174 6.33 -15.97 -9.58
C VAL A 174 6.36 -16.63 -8.20
N LEU A 175 5.62 -16.09 -7.23
CA LEU A 175 5.55 -16.67 -5.90
C LEU A 175 4.79 -18.00 -5.95
N LEU A 176 3.63 -18.01 -6.61
CA LEU A 176 2.75 -19.19 -6.69
C LEU A 176 3.31 -20.37 -7.49
N ALA A 177 4.31 -20.14 -8.34
CA ALA A 177 4.91 -21.19 -9.17
C ALA A 177 5.82 -22.17 -8.40
N GLY A 178 6.20 -21.86 -7.15
CA GLY A 178 7.20 -22.60 -6.38
C GLY A 178 6.67 -23.21 -5.08
N HIS A 179 5.40 -23.63 -5.02
CA HIS A 179 4.78 -24.24 -3.84
C HIS A 179 4.35 -25.68 -4.12
#